data_AF-A0A7W7TZ28-F1
#
_entry.id   AF-A0A7W7TZ28-F1
#
_cell.length_a   1.000
_cell.length_b   1.000
_cell.length_c   1.000
_cell.angle_alpha   90.00
_cell.angle_beta   90.00
_cell.angle_gamma   90.00
#
_symmetry.space_group_name_H-M   'P 1'
#
loop_
_entity.id
_entity.type
_entity.pdbx_description
1 polymer ?
#
loop_
_entity_poly.entity_id
_entity_poly.type
_entity_poly.pdbx_seq_one_letter_code
_entity_poly.pdbx_strand_id
1 'polypeptide(L)'
;MGYGPTSKMLVNLVDGCAQAKNVVPGSAMWTLDGDRTVQTTVVDVTAVKGRQAVDVVTDHMTFTASPDLLLLTPDGWARAADVAGTAVAWTHAKKLCRERPTIRPGYEFGYFVGATCADGTVYKNYVSLIVNEEAFAARYAAALTACTGLPARLEAVTRPSGYLKRDLPGFRVRVVSSYLADALRHYVGGDAHHMRQRFPRVVLRDIDTFKGFLDGYVDGDGFTPKHGWGRMIASANVQFLVELAQVIGARFTPAKRGLASQLYVSNRWTDRGTFHPEHHPLDPPESSWVKVQEVRPRPALGAKPFTFYSYRLAPHPTFLVNGHLAREPW
;
A
#
# COMPACT_ATOMS: atom_id res chain seq x y z
N MET A 1 4.12 -1.67 38.42
CA MET A 1 5.36 -1.95 37.65
C MET A 1 5.39 -1.02 36.43
N GLY A 2 6.51 -0.89 35.72
CA GLY A 2 6.56 -0.06 34.50
C GLY A 2 6.46 -0.95 33.28
N TYR A 3 5.56 -0.64 32.34
CA TYR A 3 5.20 -1.58 31.27
C TYR A 3 5.49 -1.06 29.87
N GLY A 4 6.21 0.05 29.77
CA GLY A 4 6.44 0.77 28.51
C GLY A 4 7.87 0.72 27.96
N PRO A 5 8.16 1.51 26.91
CA PRO A 5 9.49 1.68 26.33
C PRO A 5 10.49 2.34 27.28
N THR A 6 11.79 2.08 27.09
CA THR A 6 12.85 2.78 27.84
C THR A 6 13.00 4.24 27.39
N SER A 7 13.57 5.08 28.25
CA SER A 7 13.62 6.55 28.07
C SER A 7 14.11 7.05 26.70
N LYS A 8 15.05 6.34 26.06
CA LYS A 8 15.63 6.73 24.77
C LYS A 8 14.96 6.07 23.56
N MET A 9 14.02 5.14 23.77
CA MET A 9 13.32 4.52 22.65
C MET A 9 12.47 5.54 21.92
N LEU A 10 12.41 5.39 20.61
CA LEU A 10 11.58 6.24 19.78
C LEU A 10 10.17 5.65 19.69
N VAL A 11 9.20 6.50 19.96
CA VAL A 11 7.78 6.26 19.72
C VAL A 11 7.32 7.15 18.57
N ASN A 12 6.31 6.68 17.82
CA ASN A 12 5.84 7.37 16.63
C ASN A 12 4.72 8.35 16.96
N LEU A 13 5.03 9.65 16.90
CA LEU A 13 4.06 10.73 17.03
C LEU A 13 3.47 11.08 15.66
N VAL A 14 2.33 11.76 15.64
CA VAL A 14 1.74 12.26 14.38
C VAL A 14 2.71 13.21 13.66
N ASP A 15 3.39 14.06 14.41
CA ASP A 15 4.34 15.06 13.91
C ASP A 15 5.79 14.53 13.75
N GLY A 16 6.00 13.22 13.90
CA GLY A 16 7.32 12.59 13.67
C GLY A 16 7.66 11.50 14.68
N CYS A 17 8.87 11.57 15.25
CA CYS A 17 9.29 10.64 16.29
C CYS A 17 9.82 11.40 17.51
N ALA A 18 9.56 10.85 18.70
CA ALA A 18 10.05 11.39 19.95
C ALA A 18 10.66 10.28 20.80
N GLN A 19 11.63 10.65 21.64
CA GLN A 19 12.08 9.76 22.70
C GLN A 19 10.92 9.56 23.69
N ALA A 20 10.79 8.36 24.23
CA ALA A 20 9.70 7.98 25.13
C ALA A 20 9.56 8.95 26.32
N LYS A 21 10.68 9.45 26.84
CA LYS A 21 10.70 10.41 27.96
C LYS A 21 10.20 11.82 27.63
N ASN A 22 10.13 12.17 26.34
CA ASN A 22 9.76 13.52 25.89
C ASN A 22 8.26 13.59 25.51
N VAL A 23 7.54 12.48 25.61
CA VAL A 23 6.10 12.44 25.39
C VAL A 23 5.39 13.09 26.57
N VAL A 24 4.40 13.94 26.27
CA VAL A 24 3.59 14.65 27.27
C VAL A 24 2.09 14.41 27.00
N PRO A 25 1.22 14.57 28.01
CA PRO A 25 -0.23 14.61 27.79
C PRO A 25 -0.61 15.61 26.68
N GLY A 26 -1.58 15.24 25.86
CA GLY A 26 -1.98 15.96 24.65
C GLY A 26 -1.19 15.59 23.39
N SER A 27 -0.09 14.84 23.49
CA SER A 27 0.65 14.39 22.30
C SER A 27 -0.19 13.42 21.47
N ALA A 28 -0.26 13.63 20.16
CA ALA A 28 -0.89 12.70 19.23
C ALA A 28 0.11 11.62 18.78
N MET A 29 -0.28 10.36 18.87
CA MET A 29 0.50 9.18 18.50
C MET A 29 -0.14 8.43 17.34
N TRP A 30 0.71 7.82 16.51
CA TRP A 30 0.26 6.80 15.58
C TRP A 30 0.03 5.47 16.29
N THR A 31 -1.01 4.77 15.86
CA THR A 31 -1.30 3.39 16.23
C THR A 31 -1.92 2.64 15.05
N LEU A 32 -2.23 1.36 15.25
CA LEU A 32 -2.94 0.53 14.27
C LEU A 32 -4.33 0.15 14.78
N ASP A 33 -5.29 0.19 13.86
CA ASP A 33 -6.61 -0.42 14.00
C ASP A 33 -6.83 -1.32 12.78
N GLY A 34 -6.82 -2.64 13.02
CA GLY A 34 -6.72 -3.64 11.96
C GLY A 34 -5.48 -3.46 11.09
N ASP A 35 -5.69 -3.23 9.80
CA ASP A 35 -4.63 -2.98 8.81
C ASP A 35 -4.32 -1.49 8.59
N ARG A 36 -5.00 -0.58 9.30
CA ARG A 36 -4.92 0.86 9.08
C ARG A 36 -4.13 1.56 10.16
N THR A 37 -3.46 2.64 9.75
CA THR A 37 -2.85 3.57 10.69
C THR A 37 -3.86 4.61 11.12
N VAL A 38 -4.05 4.74 12.43
CA VAL A 38 -4.98 5.69 13.06
C VAL A 38 -4.27 6.49 14.15
N GLN A 39 -4.91 7.54 14.63
CA GLN A 39 -4.36 8.42 15.65
C GLN A 39 -4.96 8.13 17.01
N THR A 40 -4.15 8.24 18.05
CA THR A 40 -4.57 8.24 19.45
C THR A 40 -3.90 9.38 20.19
N THR A 41 -4.44 9.76 21.34
CA THR A 41 -3.93 10.89 22.13
C THR A 41 -3.46 10.41 23.49
N VAL A 42 -2.30 10.91 23.92
CA VAL A 42 -1.78 10.69 25.27
C VAL A 42 -2.62 11.49 26.25
N VAL A 43 -3.32 10.79 27.14
CA VAL A 43 -4.14 11.37 28.22
C VAL A 43 -3.29 11.61 29.47
N ASP A 44 -2.39 10.69 29.77
CA ASP A 44 -1.53 10.75 30.96
C ASP A 44 -0.21 10.02 30.71
N VAL A 45 0.83 10.41 31.46
CA VAL A 45 2.17 9.83 31.37
C VAL A 45 2.67 9.44 32.75
N THR A 46 3.06 8.18 32.89
CA THR A 46 3.70 7.68 34.11
C THR A 46 5.10 7.16 33.81
N ALA A 47 6.01 7.25 34.79
CA ALA A 47 7.38 6.79 34.65
C ALA A 47 7.77 5.93 35.85
N VAL A 48 8.27 4.72 35.58
CA VAL A 48 8.63 3.76 36.62
C VAL A 48 10.05 3.24 36.39
N LYS A 49 10.80 3.09 37.48
CA LYS A 49 12.14 2.51 37.45
C LYS A 49 12.06 0.98 37.46
N GLY A 50 12.88 0.32 36.66
CA GLY A 50 13.01 -1.13 36.68
C GLY A 50 14.42 -1.59 36.34
N ARG A 51 14.79 -2.80 36.76
CA ARG A 51 16.14 -3.35 36.60
C ARG A 51 16.26 -4.37 35.47
N GLN A 52 15.14 -4.84 34.94
CA GLN A 52 15.08 -5.79 33.84
C GLN A 52 14.46 -5.11 32.63
N ALA A 53 15.14 -5.16 31.50
CA ALA A 53 14.62 -4.82 30.18
C ALA A 53 14.84 -6.02 29.25
N VAL A 54 14.20 -5.99 28.08
CA VAL A 54 14.48 -6.92 26.99
C VAL A 54 14.80 -6.14 25.72
N ASP A 55 15.78 -6.62 24.96
CA ASP A 55 15.99 -6.21 23.57
C ASP A 55 15.24 -7.19 22.68
N VAL A 56 14.20 -6.72 22.00
CA VAL A 56 13.42 -7.48 21.02
C VAL A 56 14.06 -7.26 19.66
N VAL A 57 14.56 -8.33 19.04
CA VAL A 57 15.23 -8.28 17.73
C VAL A 57 14.28 -8.83 16.67
N THR A 58 13.95 -7.98 15.70
CA THR A 58 13.15 -8.35 14.53
C THR A 58 14.03 -8.36 13.27
N ASP A 59 13.48 -8.88 12.17
CA ASP A 59 14.06 -8.77 10.82
C ASP A 59 14.30 -7.31 10.36
N HIS A 60 13.58 -6.34 10.92
CA HIS A 60 13.75 -4.94 10.58
C HIS A 60 14.67 -4.18 11.53
N MET A 61 14.58 -4.43 12.84
CA MET A 61 15.35 -3.71 13.85
C MET A 61 15.31 -4.33 15.25
N THR A 62 16.11 -3.76 16.15
CA THR A 62 16.08 -4.05 17.59
C THR A 62 15.51 -2.88 18.38
N PHE A 63 14.62 -3.14 19.35
CA PHE A 63 14.16 -2.13 20.31
C PHE A 63 14.17 -2.65 21.75
N THR A 64 14.35 -1.74 22.71
CA THR A 64 14.46 -2.07 24.14
C THR A 64 13.19 -1.67 24.90
N ALA A 65 12.53 -2.64 25.52
CA ALA A 65 11.27 -2.43 26.24
C ALA A 65 11.27 -3.07 27.64
N SER A 66 10.24 -2.75 28.43
CA SER A 66 9.89 -3.56 29.61
C SER A 66 9.56 -4.99 29.17
N PRO A 67 9.95 -6.03 29.93
CA PRO A 67 9.60 -7.42 29.62
C PRO A 67 8.08 -7.65 29.48
N ASP A 68 7.29 -6.89 30.23
CA ASP A 68 5.82 -7.01 30.28
C ASP A 68 5.09 -6.10 29.28
N LEU A 69 5.81 -5.33 28.44
CA LEU A 69 5.18 -4.59 27.34
C LEU A 69 4.47 -5.58 26.42
N LEU A 70 3.20 -5.34 26.09
CA LEU A 70 2.45 -6.23 25.23
C LEU A 70 2.66 -5.86 23.77
N LEU A 71 2.97 -6.84 22.94
CA LEU A 71 3.06 -6.74 21.49
C LEU A 71 1.94 -7.58 20.88
N LEU A 72 1.35 -7.09 19.79
CA LEU A 72 0.31 -7.83 19.08
C LEU A 72 0.97 -8.91 18.23
N THR A 73 0.60 -10.17 18.44
CA THR A 73 0.93 -11.34 17.62
C THR A 73 -0.34 -11.85 16.90
N PRO A 74 -0.23 -12.77 15.93
CA PRO A 74 -1.40 -13.40 15.32
C PRO A 74 -2.35 -14.09 16.32
N ASP A 75 -1.81 -14.58 17.45
CA ASP A 75 -2.57 -15.30 18.49
C ASP A 75 -3.09 -14.37 19.60
N GLY A 76 -2.86 -13.05 19.48
CA GLY A 76 -3.29 -12.05 20.46
C GLY A 76 -2.12 -11.28 21.07
N TRP A 77 -2.31 -10.77 22.28
CA TRP A 77 -1.29 -9.94 22.93
C TRP A 77 -0.34 -10.78 23.75
N ALA A 78 0.96 -10.69 23.46
CA ALA A 78 2.01 -11.41 24.18
C ALA A 78 3.03 -10.44 24.77
N ARG A 79 3.67 -10.84 25.87
CA ARG A 79 4.71 -10.03 26.52
C ARG A 79 5.97 -9.98 25.67
N ALA A 80 6.65 -8.84 25.67
CA ALA A 80 7.90 -8.64 24.94
C ALA A 80 8.98 -9.68 25.31
N ALA A 81 8.97 -10.21 26.53
CA ALA A 81 9.84 -11.31 26.97
C ALA A 81 9.57 -12.65 26.24
N ASP A 82 8.35 -12.88 25.76
CA ASP A 82 7.84 -14.20 25.34
C ASP A 82 7.61 -14.31 23.83
N VAL A 83 7.85 -13.25 23.05
CA VAL A 83 7.54 -13.22 21.60
C VAL A 83 8.61 -13.82 20.69
N ALA A 84 9.69 -14.38 21.23
CA ALA A 84 10.77 -14.97 20.44
C ALA A 84 10.25 -16.07 19.49
N GLY A 85 10.62 -16.00 18.21
CA GLY A 85 10.18 -16.96 17.19
C GLY A 85 8.78 -16.70 16.63
N THR A 86 8.03 -15.75 17.18
CA THR A 86 6.69 -15.36 16.71
C THR A 86 6.76 -14.22 15.69
N ALA A 87 5.62 -13.86 15.11
CA ALA A 87 5.48 -12.61 14.37
C ALA A 87 4.74 -11.55 15.20
N VAL A 88 5.12 -10.29 15.04
CA VAL A 88 4.48 -9.15 15.70
C VAL A 88 3.97 -8.14 14.69
N ALA A 89 2.89 -7.43 15.03
CA ALA A 89 2.29 -6.43 14.15
C ALA A 89 3.22 -5.21 14.03
N TRP A 90 3.40 -4.77 12.80
CA TRP A 90 4.33 -3.72 12.46
C TRP A 90 3.83 -2.87 11.30
N THR A 91 4.28 -1.61 11.28
CA THR A 91 4.10 -0.72 10.14
C THR A 91 5.41 0.01 9.85
N HIS A 92 5.60 0.34 8.57
CA HIS A 92 6.83 0.99 8.13
C HIS A 92 6.87 2.45 8.60
N ALA A 93 7.54 2.72 9.73
CA ALA A 93 7.56 4.03 10.41
C ALA A 93 7.76 5.24 9.48
N LYS A 94 8.62 5.14 8.45
CA LYS A 94 8.86 6.21 7.47
C LYS A 94 7.65 6.57 6.59
N LYS A 95 6.60 5.76 6.59
CA LYS A 95 5.36 5.96 5.84
C LYS A 95 4.25 6.59 6.70
N LEU A 96 4.44 6.75 8.00
CA LEU A 96 3.37 7.21 8.90
C LEU A 96 2.90 8.64 8.60
N CYS A 97 3.83 9.55 8.31
CA CYS A 97 3.54 10.94 7.99
C CYS A 97 3.23 11.19 6.51
N ARG A 98 2.94 10.15 5.72
CA ARG A 98 2.58 10.32 4.31
C ARG A 98 1.16 10.85 4.17
N GLU A 99 0.92 11.59 3.08
CA GLU A 99 -0.43 11.95 2.66
C GLU A 99 -1.22 10.69 2.27
N ARG A 100 -2.47 10.62 2.73
CA ARG A 100 -3.42 9.53 2.46
C ARG A 100 -4.60 10.11 1.68
N PRO A 101 -4.52 10.19 0.35
CA PRO A 101 -5.63 10.69 -0.45
C PRO A 101 -6.86 9.81 -0.27
N THR A 102 -8.04 10.42 -0.19
CA THR A 102 -9.30 9.67 -0.27
C THR A 102 -9.50 9.20 -1.70
N ILE A 103 -9.39 7.89 -1.91
CA ILE A 103 -9.62 7.28 -3.22
C ILE A 103 -11.13 7.16 -3.44
N ARG A 104 -11.63 7.76 -4.52
CA ARG A 104 -13.04 7.73 -4.91
C ARG A 104 -13.24 6.68 -6.00
N PRO A 105 -14.10 5.67 -5.80
CA PRO A 105 -14.44 4.72 -6.86
C PRO A 105 -15.28 5.41 -7.95
N GLY A 106 -15.44 4.76 -9.09
CA GLY A 106 -16.14 5.27 -10.27
C GLY A 106 -15.28 5.15 -11.53
N TYR A 107 -15.84 5.61 -12.65
CA TYR A 107 -15.19 5.57 -13.95
C TYR A 107 -13.73 6.05 -13.95
N GLU A 108 -13.44 7.19 -13.32
CA GLU A 108 -12.09 7.79 -13.31
C GLU A 108 -11.08 6.93 -12.56
N PHE A 109 -11.50 6.31 -11.45
CA PHE A 109 -10.66 5.36 -10.73
C PHE A 109 -10.35 4.13 -11.60
N GLY A 110 -11.39 3.58 -12.23
CA GLY A 110 -11.25 2.48 -13.18
C GLY A 110 -10.25 2.82 -14.28
N TYR A 111 -10.46 3.97 -14.95
CA TYR A 111 -9.63 4.44 -16.05
C TYR A 111 -8.17 4.59 -15.63
N PHE A 112 -7.92 5.23 -14.49
CA PHE A 112 -6.59 5.37 -13.92
C PHE A 112 -5.90 4.01 -13.70
N VAL A 113 -6.60 3.04 -13.09
CA VAL A 113 -6.04 1.70 -12.84
C VAL A 113 -5.78 0.97 -14.15
N GLY A 114 -6.72 1.01 -15.09
CA GLY A 114 -6.61 0.36 -16.40
C GLY A 114 -5.44 0.88 -17.22
N ALA A 115 -5.33 2.20 -17.35
CA ALA A 115 -4.22 2.85 -18.04
C ALA A 115 -2.87 2.59 -17.35
N THR A 116 -2.86 2.53 -16.01
CA THR A 116 -1.64 2.18 -15.27
C THR A 116 -1.21 0.73 -15.51
N CYS A 117 -2.16 -0.20 -15.61
CA CYS A 117 -1.87 -1.61 -15.88
C CYS A 117 -1.45 -1.88 -17.33
N ALA A 118 -1.83 -1.02 -18.29
CA ALA A 118 -1.39 -1.12 -19.68
C ALA A 118 0.02 -0.49 -19.85
N ASP A 119 0.13 0.83 -19.69
CA ASP A 119 1.35 1.59 -20.02
C ASP A 119 2.00 2.29 -18.82
N GLY A 120 1.43 2.11 -17.64
CA GLY A 120 1.92 2.76 -16.42
C GLY A 120 3.18 2.13 -15.85
N THR A 121 3.88 2.92 -15.05
CA THR A 121 4.98 2.48 -14.19
C THR A 121 4.63 2.80 -12.75
N VAL A 122 4.64 1.78 -11.90
CA VAL A 122 4.53 1.92 -10.44
C VAL A 122 5.90 1.67 -9.83
N TYR A 123 6.52 2.72 -9.32
CA TYR A 123 7.81 2.62 -8.64
C TYR A 123 7.64 2.62 -7.13
N LYS A 124 8.73 2.76 -6.37
CA LYS A 124 8.72 2.73 -4.89
C LYS A 124 7.82 3.81 -4.27
N ASN A 125 7.81 5.01 -4.83
CA ASN A 125 7.15 6.19 -4.25
C ASN A 125 6.41 7.06 -5.26
N TYR A 126 6.20 6.58 -6.49
CA TYR A 126 5.49 7.32 -7.51
C TYR A 126 4.79 6.39 -8.48
N VAL A 127 3.80 6.96 -9.16
CA VAL A 127 3.11 6.38 -10.31
C VAL A 127 3.38 7.30 -11.50
N SER A 128 3.67 6.74 -12.66
CA SER A 128 3.88 7.53 -13.87
C SER A 128 3.35 6.85 -15.12
N LEU A 129 2.88 7.65 -16.06
CA LEU A 129 2.56 7.25 -17.43
C LEU A 129 3.45 8.07 -18.37
N ILE A 130 4.07 7.42 -19.36
CA ILE A 130 4.84 8.11 -20.41
C ILE A 130 4.40 7.56 -21.77
N VAL A 131 3.68 8.37 -22.55
CA VAL A 131 3.06 7.95 -23.82
C VAL A 131 3.33 8.98 -24.92
N ASN A 132 3.11 8.60 -26.19
CA ASN A 132 3.27 9.53 -27.31
C ASN A 132 2.05 10.44 -27.49
N GLU A 133 0.87 9.98 -27.08
CA GLU A 133 -0.39 10.65 -27.35
C GLU A 133 -0.76 11.61 -26.22
N GLU A 134 -0.89 12.90 -26.57
CA GLU A 134 -1.24 13.96 -25.62
C GLU A 134 -2.61 13.73 -24.99
N ALA A 135 -3.61 13.35 -25.80
CA ALA A 135 -4.97 13.13 -25.35
C ALA A 135 -5.05 12.00 -24.31
N PHE A 136 -4.32 10.90 -24.52
CA PHE A 136 -4.27 9.79 -23.56
C PHE A 136 -3.63 10.25 -22.24
N ALA A 137 -2.48 10.92 -22.30
CA ALA A 137 -1.81 11.43 -21.12
C ALA A 137 -2.67 12.47 -20.36
N ALA A 138 -3.35 13.37 -21.06
CA ALA A 138 -4.25 14.37 -20.47
C ALA A 138 -5.44 13.70 -19.77
N ARG A 139 -6.06 12.70 -20.41
CA ARG A 139 -7.17 11.94 -19.83
C ARG A 139 -6.75 11.15 -18.59
N TYR A 140 -5.58 10.53 -18.63
CA TYR A 140 -4.97 9.88 -17.46
C TYR A 140 -4.75 10.86 -16.29
N ALA A 141 -4.18 12.05 -16.56
CA ALA A 141 -3.98 13.07 -15.54
C ALA A 141 -5.31 13.55 -14.92
N ALA A 142 -6.32 13.79 -15.75
CA ALA A 142 -7.66 14.18 -15.29
C ALA A 142 -8.30 13.09 -14.41
N ALA A 143 -8.25 11.83 -14.84
CA ALA A 143 -8.80 10.70 -14.12
C ALA A 143 -8.10 10.48 -12.76
N LEU A 144 -6.76 10.52 -12.74
CA LEU A 144 -5.96 10.41 -11.51
C LEU A 144 -6.31 11.53 -10.52
N THR A 145 -6.39 12.77 -11.01
CA THR A 145 -6.75 13.93 -10.18
C THR A 145 -8.17 13.80 -9.63
N ALA A 146 -9.13 13.39 -10.46
CA ALA A 146 -10.53 13.25 -10.05
C ALA A 146 -10.72 12.15 -8.98
N CYS A 147 -10.05 11.01 -9.12
CA CYS A 147 -10.24 9.89 -8.19
C CYS A 147 -9.41 10.00 -6.90
N THR A 148 -8.32 10.78 -6.88
CA THR A 148 -7.44 10.89 -5.70
C THR A 148 -7.37 12.29 -5.07
N GLY A 149 -7.77 13.33 -5.81
CA GLY A 149 -7.52 14.73 -5.44
C GLY A 149 -6.06 15.18 -5.61
N LEU A 150 -5.13 14.28 -5.94
CA LEU A 150 -3.72 14.63 -6.12
C LEU A 150 -3.51 15.36 -7.46
N PRO A 151 -2.74 16.46 -7.49
CA PRO A 151 -2.50 17.19 -8.73
C PRO A 151 -1.62 16.37 -9.68
N ALA A 152 -2.20 15.87 -10.77
CA ALA A 152 -1.46 15.26 -11.87
C ALA A 152 -1.23 16.28 -12.98
N ARG A 153 0.03 16.49 -13.37
CA ARG A 153 0.40 17.42 -14.43
C ARG A 153 0.92 16.67 -15.65
N LEU A 154 0.54 17.20 -16.81
CA LEU A 154 1.09 16.80 -18.10
C LEU A 154 2.41 17.54 -18.32
N GLU A 155 3.45 16.79 -18.69
CA GLU A 155 4.78 17.31 -18.96
C GLU A 155 5.25 16.81 -20.33
N ALA A 156 5.59 17.71 -21.24
CA ALA A 156 6.28 17.33 -22.47
C ALA A 156 7.69 16.83 -22.12
N VAL A 157 8.05 15.65 -22.62
CA VAL A 157 9.33 15.00 -22.35
C VAL A 157 9.91 14.41 -23.62
N THR A 158 11.22 14.17 -23.58
CA THR A 158 11.94 13.42 -24.61
C THR A 158 12.37 12.08 -24.03
N ARG A 159 12.18 11.00 -24.79
CA ARG A 159 12.56 9.64 -24.37
C ARG A 159 13.43 8.93 -25.41
N PRO A 160 14.47 8.19 -25.00
CA PRO A 160 15.27 7.40 -25.92
C PRO A 160 14.45 6.21 -26.43
N SER A 161 14.41 6.02 -27.75
CA SER A 161 13.85 4.82 -28.37
C SER A 161 14.96 3.85 -28.73
N GLY A 162 15.02 2.69 -28.07
CA GLY A 162 15.95 1.62 -28.44
C GLY A 162 15.69 1.05 -29.84
N TYR A 163 14.43 1.02 -30.26
CA TYR A 163 14.03 0.53 -31.59
C TYR A 163 14.43 1.51 -32.71
N LEU A 164 14.13 2.81 -32.53
CA LEU A 164 14.46 3.82 -33.52
C LEU A 164 15.86 4.43 -33.36
N LYS A 165 16.59 4.07 -32.30
CA LYS A 165 17.92 4.59 -31.92
C LYS A 165 17.99 6.13 -31.92
N ARG A 166 16.89 6.78 -31.56
CA ARG A 166 16.79 8.25 -31.44
C ARG A 166 15.83 8.62 -30.33
N ASP A 167 15.93 9.88 -29.93
CA ASP A 167 15.01 10.51 -29.00
C ASP A 167 13.67 10.79 -29.67
N LEU A 168 12.58 10.49 -28.96
CA LEU A 168 11.21 10.74 -29.39
C LEU A 168 10.51 11.69 -28.42
N PRO A 169 9.70 12.63 -28.93
CA PRO A 169 8.82 13.41 -28.08
C PRO A 169 7.75 12.49 -27.45
N GLY A 170 7.29 12.86 -26.27
CA GLY A 170 6.18 12.22 -25.60
C GLY A 170 5.67 13.08 -24.44
N PHE A 171 4.71 12.54 -23.72
CA PHE A 171 4.05 13.20 -22.62
C PHE A 171 4.15 12.33 -21.38
N ARG A 172 4.59 12.93 -20.28
CA ARG A 172 4.69 12.31 -18.96
C ARG A 172 3.63 12.86 -18.04
N VAL A 173 3.00 11.97 -17.30
CA VAL A 173 2.25 12.30 -16.08
C VAL A 173 2.88 11.54 -14.94
N ARG A 174 3.29 12.24 -13.87
CA ARG A 174 3.89 11.61 -12.70
C ARG A 174 3.35 12.21 -11.42
N VAL A 175 2.94 11.34 -10.50
CA VAL A 175 2.51 11.71 -9.15
C VAL A 175 3.38 11.00 -8.13
N VAL A 176 4.03 11.77 -7.27
CA VAL A 176 4.90 11.25 -6.20
C VAL A 176 4.03 11.00 -4.97
N SER A 177 3.53 9.77 -4.85
CA SER A 177 2.79 9.31 -3.68
C SER A 177 3.17 7.86 -3.37
N SER A 178 3.81 7.64 -2.21
CA SER A 178 4.10 6.29 -1.73
C SER A 178 2.83 5.53 -1.34
N TYR A 179 1.78 6.25 -0.93
CA TYR A 179 0.47 5.68 -0.65
C TYR A 179 -0.16 5.09 -1.91
N LEU A 180 -0.25 5.89 -2.98
CA LEU A 180 -0.81 5.45 -4.26
C LEU A 180 0.01 4.31 -4.89
N ALA A 181 1.35 4.36 -4.75
CA ALA A 181 2.22 3.30 -5.24
C ALA A 181 2.03 1.97 -4.47
N ASP A 182 1.80 2.03 -3.15
CA ASP A 182 1.43 0.85 -2.35
C ASP A 182 0.02 0.36 -2.73
N ALA A 183 -0.94 1.26 -2.95
CA ALA A 183 -2.31 0.94 -3.36
C ALA A 183 -2.34 0.16 -4.67
N LEU A 184 -1.70 0.67 -5.72
CA LEU A 184 -1.63 -0.01 -7.02
C LEU A 184 -0.93 -1.36 -6.92
N ARG A 185 0.19 -1.45 -6.18
CA ARG A 185 0.85 -2.75 -5.93
C ARG A 185 -0.08 -3.70 -5.22
N HIS A 186 -0.87 -3.24 -4.25
CA HIS A 186 -1.85 -4.07 -3.57
C HIS A 186 -2.93 -4.57 -4.55
N TYR A 187 -3.49 -3.69 -5.37
CA TYR A 187 -4.54 -4.05 -6.34
C TYR A 187 -4.10 -5.14 -7.31
N VAL A 188 -2.84 -5.11 -7.75
CA VAL A 188 -2.28 -6.07 -8.71
C VAL A 188 -1.57 -7.26 -8.06
N GLY A 189 -1.73 -7.47 -6.76
CA GLY A 189 -1.20 -8.66 -6.07
C GLY A 189 0.28 -8.62 -5.72
N GLY A 190 0.88 -7.42 -5.63
CA GLY A 190 2.19 -7.16 -5.04
C GLY A 190 3.24 -6.60 -6.01
N ASP A 191 3.23 -7.07 -7.27
CA ASP A 191 4.17 -6.66 -8.31
C ASP A 191 3.42 -6.07 -9.51
N ALA A 192 3.59 -4.77 -9.72
CA ALA A 192 2.95 -4.01 -10.80
C ALA A 192 3.68 -4.12 -12.15
N HIS A 193 4.71 -4.96 -12.25
CA HIS A 193 5.34 -5.23 -13.53
C HIS A 193 4.35 -5.93 -14.47
N HIS A 194 4.21 -5.44 -15.71
CA HIS A 194 3.20 -5.92 -16.68
C HIS A 194 3.14 -7.45 -16.87
N MET A 195 4.28 -8.15 -16.81
CA MET A 195 4.34 -9.63 -16.89
C MET A 195 3.92 -10.40 -15.63
N ARG A 196 3.83 -9.73 -14.47
CA ARG A 196 3.64 -10.37 -13.15
C ARG A 196 2.44 -9.82 -12.38
N GLN A 197 1.87 -8.70 -12.84
CA GLN A 197 0.65 -8.15 -12.28
C GLN A 197 -0.50 -9.15 -12.36
N ARG A 198 -1.25 -9.30 -11.28
CA ARG A 198 -2.53 -10.01 -11.26
C ARG A 198 -3.64 -9.08 -11.75
N PHE A 199 -4.78 -9.66 -12.10
CA PHE A 199 -5.95 -8.87 -12.46
C PHE A 199 -6.43 -8.03 -11.25
N PRO A 200 -6.58 -6.69 -11.40
CA PRO A 200 -6.87 -5.81 -10.28
C PRO A 200 -8.35 -5.88 -9.89
N ARG A 201 -8.74 -6.87 -9.08
CA ARG A 201 -10.15 -7.11 -8.73
C ARG A 201 -10.85 -5.92 -8.07
N VAL A 202 -10.10 -4.96 -7.52
CA VAL A 202 -10.64 -3.69 -7.02
C VAL A 202 -11.50 -2.93 -8.05
N VAL A 203 -11.24 -3.12 -9.35
CA VAL A 203 -12.04 -2.48 -10.41
C VAL A 203 -13.39 -3.16 -10.64
N LEU A 204 -13.62 -4.34 -10.07
CA LEU A 204 -14.89 -5.08 -10.16
C LEU A 204 -15.94 -4.56 -9.18
N ARG A 205 -15.66 -3.47 -8.46
CA ARG A 205 -16.57 -2.88 -7.48
C ARG A 205 -17.96 -2.58 -8.00
N ASP A 206 -18.02 -2.00 -9.19
CA ASP A 206 -19.25 -1.64 -9.86
C ASP A 206 -19.00 -1.56 -11.37
N ILE A 207 -20.09 -1.52 -12.13
CA ILE A 207 -20.03 -1.56 -13.59
C ILE A 207 -19.35 -0.33 -14.19
N ASP A 208 -19.44 0.83 -13.53
CA ASP A 208 -18.90 2.09 -14.03
C ASP A 208 -17.38 2.13 -13.86
N THR A 209 -16.90 1.73 -12.68
CA THR A 209 -15.48 1.51 -12.41
C THR A 209 -14.90 0.51 -13.40
N PHE A 210 -15.56 -0.63 -13.65
CA PHE A 210 -15.02 -1.62 -14.57
C PHE A 210 -15.04 -1.16 -16.04
N LYS A 211 -16.03 -0.36 -16.45
CA LYS A 211 -16.01 0.32 -17.77
C LYS A 211 -14.83 1.26 -17.91
N GLY A 212 -14.59 2.09 -16.89
CA GLY A 212 -13.42 2.95 -16.84
C GLY A 212 -12.13 2.15 -17.01
N PHE A 213 -11.99 1.04 -16.30
CA PHE A 213 -10.85 0.15 -16.42
C PHE A 213 -10.63 -0.39 -17.83
N LEU A 214 -11.68 -0.88 -18.49
CA LEU A 214 -11.59 -1.35 -19.87
C LEU A 214 -11.15 -0.24 -20.82
N ASP A 215 -11.71 0.96 -20.65
CA ASP A 215 -11.37 2.12 -21.49
C ASP A 215 -9.91 2.55 -21.30
N GLY A 216 -9.45 2.63 -20.05
CA GLY A 216 -8.07 2.98 -19.73
C GLY A 216 -7.07 1.94 -20.22
N TYR A 217 -7.39 0.65 -20.10
CA TYR A 217 -6.51 -0.41 -20.61
C TYR A 217 -6.45 -0.41 -22.13
N VAL A 218 -7.60 -0.21 -22.81
CA VAL A 218 -7.66 -0.17 -24.28
C VAL A 218 -6.93 1.05 -24.84
N ASP A 219 -7.00 2.21 -24.19
CA ASP A 219 -6.27 3.41 -24.63
C ASP A 219 -4.74 3.21 -24.62
N GLY A 220 -4.21 2.32 -23.76
CA GLY A 220 -2.79 1.98 -23.74
C GLY A 220 -2.42 0.80 -24.65
N ASP A 221 -2.91 -0.40 -24.30
CA ASP A 221 -2.50 -1.67 -24.92
C ASP A 221 -3.59 -2.28 -25.84
N GLY A 222 -4.57 -1.48 -26.21
CA GLY A 222 -5.67 -1.91 -27.06
C GLY A 222 -5.74 -1.22 -28.41
N PHE A 223 -6.64 -1.73 -29.26
CA PHE A 223 -6.98 -1.09 -30.53
C PHE A 223 -8.39 -1.48 -30.97
N THR A 224 -8.95 -0.68 -31.87
CA THR A 224 -10.25 -0.99 -32.50
C THR A 224 -10.01 -1.68 -33.85
N PRO A 225 -10.43 -2.94 -34.03
CA PRO A 225 -10.30 -3.63 -35.31
C PRO A 225 -11.22 -3.02 -36.39
N LYS A 226 -10.72 -2.90 -37.63
CA LYS A 226 -11.41 -2.23 -38.76
C LYS A 226 -12.81 -2.76 -39.08
N HIS A 227 -13.07 -4.04 -38.79
CA HIS A 227 -14.34 -4.73 -39.13
C HIS A 227 -15.01 -5.35 -37.89
N GLY A 228 -14.66 -4.91 -36.69
CA GLY A 228 -15.22 -5.44 -35.44
C GLY A 228 -16.19 -4.48 -34.77
N TRP A 229 -17.13 -5.04 -34.00
CA TRP A 229 -18.04 -4.27 -33.15
C TRP A 229 -17.62 -4.37 -31.67
N GLY A 230 -16.38 -3.98 -31.42
CA GLY A 230 -15.70 -4.18 -30.15
C GLY A 230 -14.26 -3.69 -30.21
N ARG A 231 -13.54 -3.96 -29.12
CA ARG A 231 -12.16 -3.52 -28.89
C ARG A 231 -11.28 -4.75 -28.69
N MET A 232 -10.02 -4.67 -29.09
CA MET A 232 -9.05 -5.74 -28.87
C MET A 232 -8.01 -5.28 -27.87
N ILE A 233 -7.69 -6.12 -26.90
CA ILE A 233 -6.60 -5.92 -25.94
C ILE A 233 -5.48 -6.89 -26.31
N ALA A 234 -4.24 -6.42 -26.37
CA ALA A 234 -3.06 -7.26 -26.57
C ALA A 234 -2.19 -7.28 -25.32
N SER A 235 -1.86 -8.46 -24.79
CA SER A 235 -0.97 -8.58 -23.64
C SER A 235 -0.18 -9.87 -23.65
N ALA A 236 1.07 -9.82 -23.17
CA ALA A 236 1.88 -11.00 -22.92
C ALA A 236 1.53 -11.69 -21.57
N ASN A 237 0.73 -11.04 -20.72
CA ASN A 237 0.26 -11.60 -19.46
C ASN A 237 -1.00 -12.45 -19.67
N VAL A 238 -0.80 -13.74 -19.93
CA VAL A 238 -1.89 -14.68 -20.24
C VAL A 238 -2.86 -14.83 -19.07
N GLN A 239 -2.38 -14.89 -17.82
CA GLN A 239 -3.24 -15.08 -16.65
C GLN A 239 -4.20 -13.90 -16.47
N PHE A 240 -3.69 -12.68 -16.65
CA PHE A 240 -4.52 -11.48 -16.65
C PHE A 240 -5.64 -11.54 -17.71
N LEU A 241 -5.32 -11.98 -18.93
CA LEU A 241 -6.32 -12.10 -20.00
C LEU A 241 -7.33 -13.22 -19.76
N VAL A 242 -6.93 -14.33 -19.12
CA VAL A 242 -7.84 -15.41 -18.71
C VAL A 242 -8.87 -14.88 -17.71
N GLU A 243 -8.43 -14.19 -16.66
CA GLU A 243 -9.33 -13.61 -15.67
C GLU A 243 -10.25 -12.56 -16.28
N LEU A 244 -9.69 -11.63 -17.08
CA LEU A 244 -10.49 -10.61 -17.77
C LEU A 244 -11.55 -11.24 -18.68
N ALA A 245 -11.20 -12.28 -19.44
CA ALA A 245 -12.13 -12.98 -20.32
C ALA A 245 -13.29 -13.61 -19.55
N GLN A 246 -13.05 -14.14 -18.35
CA GLN A 246 -14.11 -14.67 -17.48
C GLN A 246 -15.08 -13.56 -17.05
N VAL A 247 -14.55 -12.42 -16.61
CA VAL A 247 -15.38 -11.27 -16.17
C VAL A 247 -16.29 -10.77 -17.29
N ILE A 248 -15.78 -10.62 -18.52
CA ILE A 248 -16.56 -10.13 -19.68
C ILE A 248 -17.29 -11.24 -20.45
N GLY A 249 -17.23 -12.49 -19.98
CA GLY A 249 -17.84 -13.66 -20.62
C GLY A 249 -17.30 -13.93 -22.02
N ALA A 250 -16.04 -13.58 -22.31
CA ALA A 250 -15.39 -13.78 -23.59
C ALA A 250 -14.73 -15.15 -23.69
N ARG A 251 -14.74 -15.70 -24.91
CA ARG A 251 -13.89 -16.84 -25.24
C ARG A 251 -12.47 -16.33 -25.43
N PHE A 252 -11.52 -16.94 -24.75
CA PHE A 252 -10.11 -16.60 -24.86
C PHE A 252 -9.29 -17.85 -25.16
N THR A 253 -8.34 -17.72 -26.08
CA THR A 253 -7.38 -18.77 -26.42
C THR A 253 -6.01 -18.10 -26.50
N PRO A 254 -5.05 -18.47 -25.65
CA PRO A 254 -3.71 -17.88 -25.67
C PRO A 254 -3.02 -18.08 -27.02
N ALA A 255 -2.22 -17.10 -27.43
CA ALA A 255 -1.37 -17.23 -28.60
C ALA A 255 -0.28 -18.30 -28.39
N LYS A 256 0.20 -18.90 -29.49
CA LYS A 256 1.32 -19.86 -29.46
C LYS A 256 2.63 -19.16 -29.05
N ARG A 257 3.56 -19.93 -28.46
CA ARG A 257 4.76 -19.43 -27.75
C ARG A 257 5.48 -18.29 -28.49
N GLY A 258 5.67 -17.17 -27.79
CA GLY A 258 6.49 -16.03 -28.21
C GLY A 258 5.72 -14.78 -28.65
N LEU A 259 4.40 -14.86 -28.83
CA LEU A 259 3.55 -13.74 -29.25
C LEU A 259 2.66 -13.24 -28.09
N ALA A 260 2.35 -11.94 -28.09
CA ALA A 260 1.32 -11.38 -27.23
C ALA A 260 -0.04 -12.01 -27.57
N SER A 261 -0.81 -12.35 -26.54
CA SER A 261 -2.16 -12.88 -26.71
C SER A 261 -3.16 -11.75 -26.88
N GLN A 262 -4.23 -12.01 -27.62
CA GLN A 262 -5.25 -11.02 -27.94
C GLN A 262 -6.59 -11.44 -27.33
N LEU A 263 -7.28 -10.49 -26.71
CA LEU A 263 -8.62 -10.67 -26.17
C LEU A 263 -9.58 -9.68 -26.84
N TYR A 264 -10.68 -10.20 -27.39
CA TYR A 264 -11.74 -9.38 -27.96
C TYR A 264 -12.78 -9.02 -26.90
N VAL A 265 -13.00 -7.72 -26.71
CA VAL A 265 -14.01 -7.13 -25.83
C VAL A 265 -15.15 -6.61 -26.68
N SER A 266 -16.28 -7.32 -26.68
CA SER A 266 -17.51 -6.90 -27.38
C SER A 266 -18.07 -5.60 -26.79
N ASN A 267 -18.62 -4.70 -27.60
CA ASN A 267 -19.33 -3.52 -27.08
C ASN A 267 -20.60 -3.88 -26.27
N ARG A 268 -21.10 -5.11 -26.43
CA ARG A 268 -22.24 -5.69 -25.70
C ARG A 268 -21.81 -6.70 -24.63
N TRP A 269 -20.60 -6.58 -24.10
CA TRP A 269 -20.10 -7.53 -23.10
C TRP A 269 -20.98 -7.57 -21.84
N THR A 270 -21.63 -6.44 -21.49
CA THR A 270 -22.56 -6.32 -20.37
C THR A 270 -23.79 -7.22 -20.51
N ASP A 271 -24.29 -7.40 -21.74
CA ASP A 271 -25.52 -8.16 -22.03
C ASP A 271 -25.36 -9.66 -21.72
N ARG A 272 -24.11 -10.11 -21.51
CA ARG A 272 -23.79 -11.50 -21.16
C ARG A 272 -24.06 -11.84 -19.70
N GLY A 273 -24.25 -10.83 -18.84
CA GLY A 273 -24.58 -11.03 -17.43
C GLY A 273 -23.51 -11.73 -16.59
N THR A 274 -22.25 -11.78 -17.05
CA THR A 274 -21.14 -12.47 -16.35
C THR A 274 -20.41 -11.60 -15.33
N PHE A 275 -20.65 -10.29 -15.35
CA PHE A 275 -20.04 -9.37 -14.39
C PHE A 275 -20.77 -9.44 -13.06
N HIS A 276 -20.00 -9.70 -12.00
CA HIS A 276 -20.49 -9.71 -10.63
C HIS A 276 -19.71 -8.65 -9.85
N PRO A 277 -20.40 -7.68 -9.22
CA PRO A 277 -19.76 -6.72 -8.34
C PRO A 277 -19.01 -7.40 -7.19
N GLU A 278 -17.82 -6.90 -6.88
CA GLU A 278 -16.99 -7.41 -5.79
C GLU A 278 -16.53 -6.31 -4.84
N HIS A 279 -16.52 -6.60 -3.55
CA HIS A 279 -16.05 -5.65 -2.56
C HIS A 279 -14.58 -5.91 -2.19
N HIS A 280 -13.69 -5.08 -2.71
CA HIS A 280 -12.27 -5.04 -2.34
C HIS A 280 -11.90 -3.68 -1.73
N PRO A 281 -11.03 -3.60 -0.72
CA PRO A 281 -10.56 -2.34 -0.15
C PRO A 281 -9.90 -1.44 -1.22
N LEU A 282 -10.21 -0.13 -1.19
CA LEU A 282 -9.46 0.86 -1.98
C LEU A 282 -8.13 1.19 -1.32
N ASP A 283 -8.14 1.28 0.00
CA ASP A 283 -6.96 1.69 0.72
C ASP A 283 -6.00 0.50 0.87
N PRO A 284 -4.69 0.70 0.65
CA PRO A 284 -3.72 -0.35 0.89
C PRO A 284 -3.63 -0.69 2.38
N PRO A 285 -3.36 -1.95 2.73
CA PRO A 285 -2.98 -2.30 4.08
C PRO A 285 -1.70 -1.55 4.46
N GLU A 286 -1.69 -0.99 5.66
CA GLU A 286 -0.57 -0.22 6.23
C GLU A 286 0.16 -0.96 7.34
N SER A 287 -0.38 -2.11 7.78
CA SER A 287 0.28 -3.03 8.69
C SER A 287 0.77 -4.30 7.99
N SER A 288 1.75 -4.95 8.62
CA SER A 288 2.23 -6.27 8.26
C SER A 288 2.71 -7.01 9.51
N TRP A 289 3.10 -8.26 9.33
CA TRP A 289 3.68 -9.09 10.38
C TRP A 289 5.19 -9.20 10.16
N VAL A 290 5.97 -9.01 11.22
CA VAL A 290 7.43 -9.07 11.18
C VAL A 290 7.94 -10.10 12.17
N LYS A 291 8.93 -10.90 11.78
CA LYS A 291 9.38 -12.01 12.62
C LYS A 291 10.31 -11.52 13.72
N VAL A 292 10.00 -11.87 14.96
CA VAL A 292 10.92 -11.72 16.10
C VAL A 292 11.92 -12.87 16.05
N GLN A 293 13.18 -12.54 15.78
CA GLN A 293 14.26 -13.52 15.68
C GLN A 293 14.68 -14.02 17.06
N GLU A 294 14.74 -13.12 18.02
CA GLU A 294 15.21 -13.42 19.37
C GLU A 294 14.76 -12.31 20.34
N VAL A 295 14.72 -12.67 21.62
CA VAL A 295 14.52 -11.73 22.72
C VAL A 295 15.71 -11.88 23.66
N ARG A 296 16.45 -10.80 23.88
CA ARG A 296 17.67 -10.81 24.69
C ARG A 296 17.41 -10.13 26.03
N PRO A 297 17.59 -10.82 27.18
CA PRO A 297 17.55 -10.18 28.48
C PRO A 297 18.58 -9.07 28.59
N ARG A 298 18.18 -7.93 29.13
CA ARG A 298 19.04 -6.75 29.32
C ARG A 298 18.90 -6.25 30.77
N PRO A 299 19.65 -6.82 31.71
CA PRO A 299 19.66 -6.33 33.09
C PRO A 299 20.39 -4.99 33.20
N ALA A 300 20.00 -4.18 34.18
CA ALA A 300 20.69 -2.94 34.50
C ALA A 300 22.08 -3.24 35.09
N LEU A 301 23.13 -2.85 34.37
CA LEU A 301 24.51 -2.98 34.83
C LEU A 301 24.82 -1.83 35.81
N GLY A 302 25.05 -2.17 37.08
CA GLY A 302 25.36 -1.21 38.15
C GLY A 302 24.14 -0.65 38.90
N ALA A 303 24.31 0.53 39.52
CA ALA A 303 23.32 1.12 40.42
C ALA A 303 22.13 1.78 39.69
N LYS A 304 22.28 2.17 38.43
CA LYS A 304 21.27 2.96 37.70
C LYS A 304 20.23 2.06 37.03
N PRO A 305 18.95 2.08 37.46
CA PRO A 305 17.89 1.33 36.79
C PRO A 305 17.49 1.97 35.45
N PHE A 306 16.77 1.21 34.63
CA PHE A 306 16.02 1.77 33.50
C PHE A 306 14.85 2.59 34.00
N THR A 307 14.38 3.54 33.19
CA THR A 307 13.11 4.24 33.40
C THR A 307 12.21 3.94 32.21
N PHE A 308 11.09 3.30 32.49
CA PHE A 308 10.05 2.93 31.54
C PHE A 308 8.93 3.96 31.59
N TYR A 309 8.48 4.39 30.41
CA TYR A 309 7.45 5.41 30.26
C TYR A 309 6.17 4.77 29.77
N SER A 310 5.09 5.09 30.45
CA SER A 310 3.77 4.52 30.24
C SER A 310 2.76 5.60 29.87
N TYR A 311 1.86 5.28 28.94
CA TYR A 311 0.95 6.22 28.31
C TYR A 311 -0.48 5.73 28.45
N ARG A 312 -1.31 6.51 29.16
CA ARG A 312 -2.75 6.34 29.04
C ARG A 312 -3.19 6.95 27.71
N LEU A 313 -3.86 6.19 26.86
CA LEU A 313 -4.18 6.60 25.49
C LEU A 313 -5.69 6.55 25.23
N ALA A 314 -6.20 7.49 24.42
CA ALA A 314 -7.59 7.50 23.96
C ALA A 314 -7.69 8.10 22.54
N PRO A 315 -8.57 7.58 21.66
CA PRO A 315 -9.54 6.52 21.92
C PRO A 315 -8.95 5.10 21.84
N HIS A 316 -7.75 4.93 21.28
CA HIS A 316 -7.12 3.62 21.12
C HIS A 316 -6.04 3.40 22.20
N PRO A 317 -6.07 2.29 22.97
CA PRO A 317 -5.13 2.01 24.06
C PRO A 317 -3.79 1.43 23.56
N THR A 318 -3.37 1.78 22.35
CA THR A 318 -2.24 1.17 21.63
C THR A 318 -1.39 2.28 21.00
N PHE A 319 -0.09 2.02 20.81
CA PHE A 319 0.85 2.97 20.21
C PHE A 319 1.96 2.22 19.46
N LEU A 320 2.80 2.96 18.72
CA LEU A 320 3.90 2.38 17.97
C LEU A 320 5.26 2.66 18.62
N VAL A 321 6.05 1.61 18.82
CA VAL A 321 7.48 1.67 19.19
C VAL A 321 8.30 1.33 17.96
N ASN A 322 8.88 2.34 17.32
CA ASN A 322 9.54 2.21 16.03
C ASN A 322 8.74 1.41 14.98
N GLY A 323 7.43 1.66 14.89
CA GLY A 323 6.52 0.96 13.99
C GLY A 323 5.97 -0.36 14.51
N HIS A 324 6.44 -0.91 15.64
CA HIS A 324 5.86 -2.11 16.25
C HIS A 324 4.65 -1.74 17.11
N LEU A 325 3.53 -2.43 16.90
CA LEU A 325 2.33 -2.18 17.69
C LEU A 325 2.50 -2.71 19.11
N ALA A 326 2.35 -1.81 20.05
CA ALA A 326 2.47 -2.09 21.46
C ALA A 326 1.24 -1.59 22.22
N ARG A 327 0.98 -2.24 23.34
CA ARG A 327 0.05 -1.74 24.35
C ARG A 327 0.56 -2.05 25.74
N GLU A 328 -0.04 -1.39 26.69
CA GLU A 328 0.23 -1.62 28.10
C GLU A 328 -0.87 -2.53 28.68
N PRO A 329 -0.61 -3.29 29.75
CA PRO A 329 -1.53 -4.31 30.24
C PRO A 329 -2.78 -3.80 30.99
N TRP A 330 -3.12 -2.52 30.90
CA TRP A 330 -4.33 -1.91 31.51
C TRP A 330 -5.38 -1.50 30.47
#